data_AF-A0A0C9MKR8-F1
#
_entry.id   AF-A0A0C9MKR8-F1
#
_cell.length_a   1.000
_cell.length_b   1.000
_cell.length_c   1.000
_cell.angle_alpha   90.00
_cell.angle_beta   90.00
_cell.angle_gamma   90.00
#
_symmetry.space_group_name_H-M   'P 1'
#
loop_
_entity.id
_entity.type
_entity.pdbx_description
1 polymer ?
#
loop_
_entity_poly.entity_id
_entity_poly.type
_entity_poly.pdbx_seq_one_letter_code
_entity_poly.pdbx_strand_id
1 'polypeptide(L)'
;MISVRSLYILKEEYFTEIVKRIVRFLTEYQTEIRNLKKQGFKILGYARKSGPRNTDQIIESHVSTANDPLAERDMKQKDELLTQLSAEGNTQDMLAYITNTEKNCLVALDYAGLSTNCNDLYGFLTQHPNLEKVMIDTMPTESVIHVYERNRLLNEPEMLKKIDCRK
;
A
#
# COMPACT_ATOMS: atom_id res chain seq x y z
N MET A 1 -13.26 29.38 31.15
CA MET A 1 -13.71 28.97 29.80
C MET A 1 -13.52 27.47 29.70
N ILE A 2 -14.61 26.70 29.76
CA ILE A 2 -14.55 25.22 29.78
C ILE A 2 -14.58 24.73 28.33
N SER A 3 -13.57 23.96 27.94
CA SER A 3 -13.53 23.29 26.64
C SER A 3 -14.32 21.98 26.72
N VAL A 4 -15.36 21.85 25.90
CA VAL A 4 -16.15 20.62 25.75
C VAL A 4 -15.78 19.96 24.43
N ARG A 5 -15.52 18.65 24.46
CA ARG A 5 -15.30 17.84 23.25
C ARG A 5 -16.45 16.85 23.10
N SER A 6 -17.00 16.77 21.89
CA SER A 6 -18.01 15.78 21.53
C SER A 6 -17.39 14.39 21.52
N LEU A 7 -17.90 13.48 22.34
CA LEU A 7 -17.54 12.07 22.32
C LEU A 7 -18.62 11.31 21.53
N TYR A 8 -18.22 10.69 20.42
CA TYR A 8 -19.11 9.83 19.64
C TYR A 8 -19.01 8.41 20.17
N ILE A 9 -20.15 7.87 20.60
CA ILE A 9 -20.25 6.50 21.14
C ILE A 9 -20.91 5.63 20.07
N LEU A 10 -20.33 4.47 19.82
CA LEU A 10 -20.91 3.47 18.93
C LEU A 10 -22.21 2.94 19.55
N LYS A 11 -23.30 2.90 18.78
CA LYS A 11 -24.56 2.32 19.27
C LYS A 11 -24.43 0.80 19.41
N GLU A 12 -25.02 0.23 20.47
CA GLU A 12 -25.01 -1.22 20.76
C GLU A 12 -25.48 -2.08 19.57
N GLU A 13 -26.47 -1.59 18.81
CA GLU A 13 -27.00 -2.26 17.61
C GLU A 13 -25.94 -2.55 16.54
N TYR A 14 -24.83 -1.79 16.50
CA TYR A 14 -23.74 -1.99 15.54
C TYR A 14 -22.58 -2.83 16.09
N PHE A 15 -22.54 -3.11 17.40
CA PHE A 15 -21.38 -3.78 18.03
C PHE A 15 -21.12 -5.16 17.43
N THR A 16 -22.14 -6.01 17.35
CA THR A 16 -21.98 -7.38 16.87
C THR A 16 -21.48 -7.41 15.43
N GLU A 17 -22.00 -6.54 14.56
CA GLU A 17 -21.62 -6.50 13.16
C GLU A 17 -20.19 -5.96 12.98
N ILE A 18 -19.81 -4.92 13.74
CA ILE A 18 -18.46 -4.37 13.70
C ILE A 18 -17.44 -5.37 14.22
N VAL A 19 -17.72 -6.05 15.34
CA VAL A 19 -16.84 -7.10 15.87
C VAL A 19 -16.69 -8.24 14.85
N LYS A 20 -17.79 -8.68 14.23
CA LYS A 20 -17.75 -9.69 13.17
C LYS A 20 -16.88 -9.23 11.99
N ARG A 21 -17.04 -7.99 11.53
CA ARG A 21 -16.23 -7.41 10.45
C ARG A 21 -14.76 -7.38 10.81
N ILE A 22 -14.38 -6.91 12.00
CA ILE A 22 -12.98 -6.85 12.45
C ILE A 22 -12.35 -8.24 12.49
N VAL A 23 -13.06 -9.21 13.10
CA VAL A 23 -12.56 -10.58 13.25
C VAL A 23 -12.43 -11.28 11.90
N ARG A 24 -13.44 -11.12 11.02
CA ARG A 24 -13.44 -11.74 9.69
C ARG A 24 -12.40 -11.12 8.77
N PHE A 25 -12.29 -9.79 8.76
CA PHE A 25 -11.39 -9.07 7.86
C PHE A 25 -9.95 -9.54 8.01
N LEU A 26 -9.44 -9.63 9.25
CA LEU A 26 -8.07 -10.09 9.48
C LEU A 26 -7.86 -11.52 8.94
N THR A 27 -8.85 -12.39 9.14
CA THR A 27 -8.78 -13.78 8.69
C THR A 27 -8.81 -13.88 7.16
N GLU A 28 -9.70 -13.11 6.52
CA GLU A 28 -9.85 -13.03 5.07
C GLU A 28 -8.57 -12.45 4.44
N TYR A 29 -8.02 -11.37 4.98
CA TYR A 29 -6.76 -10.78 4.53
C TYR A 29 -5.59 -11.76 4.60
N GLN A 30 -5.38 -12.39 5.76
CA GLN A 30 -4.31 -13.38 5.91
C GLN A 30 -4.49 -14.57 4.96
N THR A 31 -5.73 -14.95 4.69
CA THR A 31 -6.05 -16.03 3.73
C THR A 31 -5.65 -15.62 2.32
N GLU A 32 -5.98 -14.40 1.90
CA GLU A 32 -5.61 -13.87 0.59
C GLU A 32 -4.09 -13.82 0.41
N ILE A 33 -3.36 -13.27 1.37
CA ILE A 33 -1.90 -13.24 1.36
C ILE A 33 -1.30 -14.65 1.29
N ARG A 34 -1.82 -15.60 2.09
CA ARG A 34 -1.37 -17.00 2.02
C ARG A 34 -1.64 -17.62 0.66
N ASN A 35 -2.79 -17.33 0.04
CA ASN A 35 -3.14 -17.85 -1.28
C ASN A 35 -2.22 -17.29 -2.36
N LEU A 36 -1.87 -16.00 -2.29
CA LEU A 36 -0.90 -15.39 -3.20
C LEU A 36 0.50 -16.03 -3.03
N LYS A 37 0.96 -16.22 -1.79
CA LYS A 37 2.24 -16.92 -1.53
C LYS A 37 2.23 -18.35 -2.08
N LYS A 38 1.13 -19.09 -1.93
CA LYS A 38 0.97 -20.44 -2.51
C LYS A 38 0.99 -20.44 -4.04
N GLN A 39 0.50 -19.37 -4.67
CA GLN A 39 0.59 -19.16 -6.12
C GLN A 39 2.01 -18.75 -6.55
N GLY A 40 2.94 -18.55 -5.62
CA GLY A 40 4.33 -18.19 -5.90
C GLY A 40 4.59 -16.68 -5.92
N PHE A 41 3.63 -15.84 -5.55
CA PHE A 41 3.83 -14.40 -5.51
C PHE A 41 4.80 -14.01 -4.38
N LYS A 42 5.70 -13.08 -4.69
CA LYS A 42 6.53 -12.37 -3.71
C LYS A 42 5.76 -11.14 -3.24
N ILE A 43 5.45 -11.09 -1.96
CA ILE A 43 4.64 -10.01 -1.37
C ILE A 43 5.60 -8.93 -0.87
N LEU A 44 5.50 -7.73 -1.45
CA LEU A 44 6.33 -6.59 -1.08
C LEU A 44 5.46 -5.52 -0.42
N GLY A 45 5.73 -5.21 0.85
CA GLY A 45 5.05 -4.13 1.56
C GLY A 45 5.69 -2.79 1.24
N TYR A 46 4.88 -1.81 0.85
CA TYR A 46 5.31 -0.44 0.61
C TYR A 46 4.54 0.55 1.47
N ALA A 47 5.28 1.39 2.18
CA ALA A 47 4.74 2.44 3.02
C ALA A 47 5.39 3.78 2.66
N ARG A 48 4.60 4.84 2.50
CA ARG A 48 5.13 6.20 2.39
C ARG A 48 4.97 6.90 3.73
N LYS A 49 6.08 7.35 4.34
CA LYS A 49 6.10 8.13 5.59
C LYS A 49 5.27 7.50 6.72
N SER A 50 5.25 6.18 6.79
CA SER A 50 4.56 5.43 7.84
C SER A 50 5.49 4.35 8.32
N GLY A 51 5.53 4.11 9.64
CA GLY A 51 6.44 3.16 10.24
C GLY A 51 6.09 1.69 9.97
N PRO A 52 6.96 0.76 10.39
CA PRO A 52 7.00 -0.62 9.89
C PRO A 52 5.79 -1.48 10.30
N ARG A 53 5.40 -2.44 9.46
CA ARG A 53 4.35 -3.44 9.70
C ARG A 53 4.65 -4.81 9.10
N ASN A 54 4.18 -5.88 9.73
CA ASN A 54 4.37 -7.29 9.34
C ASN A 54 4.07 -7.62 7.85
N THR A 55 5.09 -7.56 6.99
CA THR A 55 5.12 -8.14 5.63
C THR A 55 6.45 -8.87 5.44
N ASP A 56 6.60 -9.66 4.36
CA ASP A 56 7.83 -10.45 4.14
C ASP A 56 9.06 -9.57 3.86
N GLN A 57 8.84 -8.38 3.28
CA GLN A 57 9.80 -7.29 3.17
C GLN A 57 9.05 -5.96 3.23
N ILE A 58 9.51 -5.04 4.09
CA ILE A 58 8.90 -3.72 4.27
C ILE A 58 9.84 -2.67 3.69
N ILE A 59 9.34 -1.94 2.70
CA ILE A 59 10.07 -0.84 2.08
C ILE A 59 9.34 0.47 2.33
N GLU A 60 10.09 1.47 2.76
CA GLU A 60 9.53 2.76 3.17
C GLU A 60 10.09 3.92 2.35
N SER A 61 9.21 4.80 1.88
CA SER A 61 9.62 6.10 1.34
C SER A 61 9.62 7.17 2.42
N HIS A 62 10.77 7.78 2.64
CA HIS A 62 11.03 8.67 3.78
C HIS A 62 10.88 10.13 3.39
N VAL A 63 11.33 10.47 2.18
CA VAL A 63 11.40 11.85 1.69
C VAL A 63 10.68 11.95 0.34
N SER A 64 9.35 11.92 0.40
CA SER A 64 8.52 12.10 -0.79
C SER A 64 7.14 12.69 -0.50
N THR A 65 6.58 13.42 -1.46
CA THR A 65 5.16 13.71 -1.54
C THR A 65 4.44 12.56 -2.26
N ALA A 66 3.14 12.40 -2.04
CA ALA A 66 2.36 11.38 -2.73
C ALA A 66 2.32 11.58 -4.26
N ASN A 67 2.65 12.78 -4.76
CA ASN A 67 2.62 13.13 -6.18
C ASN A 67 4.01 13.05 -6.84
N ASP A 68 5.06 12.82 -6.05
CA ASP A 68 6.41 12.67 -6.57
C ASP A 68 6.50 11.38 -7.38
N PRO A 69 7.15 11.41 -8.57
CA PRO A 69 7.39 10.22 -9.37
C PRO A 69 8.06 9.11 -8.56
N LEU A 70 7.53 7.88 -8.61
CA LEU A 70 8.07 6.75 -7.84
C LEU A 70 9.57 6.54 -8.09
N ALA A 71 10.02 6.71 -9.33
CA ALA A 71 11.43 6.60 -9.72
C ALA A 71 12.34 7.67 -9.10
N GLU A 72 11.79 8.83 -8.74
CA GLU A 72 12.56 9.96 -8.20
C GLU A 72 12.58 9.98 -6.65
N ARG A 73 11.77 9.13 -6.00
CA ARG A 73 11.68 9.08 -4.53
C ARG A 73 12.95 8.52 -3.93
N ASP A 74 13.37 9.11 -2.81
CA ASP A 74 14.52 8.66 -2.03
C ASP A 74 15.85 8.61 -2.82
N MET A 75 15.96 9.34 -3.94
CA MET A 75 17.20 9.49 -4.74
C MET A 75 18.33 10.22 -3.99
N LYS A 76 17.98 11.04 -3.00
CA LYS A 76 18.94 11.74 -2.15
C LYS A 76 19.08 10.95 -0.85
N GLN A 77 20.12 10.13 -0.76
CA GLN A 77 20.47 9.40 0.47
C GLN A 77 20.57 10.37 1.65
N LYS A 78 19.68 10.21 2.62
CA LYS A 78 19.90 10.63 4.00
C LYS A 78 19.96 9.35 4.84
N ASP A 79 21.12 8.70 4.79
CA ASP A 79 21.41 7.45 5.50
C ASP A 79 21.19 7.53 7.02
N GLU A 80 21.20 8.73 7.61
CA GLU A 80 21.01 8.93 9.06
C GLU A 80 19.57 8.68 9.56
N LEU A 81 18.54 8.72 8.69
CA LEU A 81 17.15 8.45 9.10
C LEU A 81 16.73 7.00 8.85
N LEU A 82 17.32 6.33 7.85
CA LEU A 82 17.05 4.93 7.54
C LEU A 82 17.48 4.00 8.68
N THR A 83 18.56 4.35 9.38
CA THR A 83 19.08 3.58 10.53
C THR A 83 18.16 3.60 11.75
N GLN A 84 17.17 4.50 11.81
CA GLN A 84 16.22 4.59 12.93
C GLN A 84 14.91 3.83 12.68
N LEU A 85 14.69 3.31 11.46
CA LEU A 85 13.46 2.65 11.07
C LEU A 85 13.73 1.16 10.79
N SER A 86 12.82 0.28 11.20
CA SER A 86 12.93 -1.17 10.95
C SER A 86 12.52 -1.56 9.51
N ALA A 87 12.73 -0.66 8.54
CA ALA A 87 12.48 -0.94 7.13
C ALA A 87 13.69 -1.66 6.52
N GLU A 88 13.44 -2.56 5.57
CA GLU A 88 14.48 -3.33 4.87
C GLU A 88 15.10 -2.56 3.69
N GLY A 89 14.51 -1.42 3.31
CA GLY A 89 15.01 -0.57 2.23
C GLY A 89 14.14 0.66 1.99
N ASN A 90 14.55 1.46 1.01
CA ASN A 90 13.84 2.64 0.51
C ASN A 90 13.19 2.39 -0.87
N THR A 91 12.52 3.39 -1.45
CA THR A 91 11.84 3.22 -2.76
C THR A 91 12.77 2.70 -3.87
N GLN A 92 14.05 3.10 -3.90
CA GLN A 92 15.01 2.61 -4.90
C GLN A 92 15.30 1.12 -4.74
N ASP A 93 15.38 0.64 -3.49
CA ASP A 93 15.52 -0.80 -3.20
C ASP A 93 14.28 -1.57 -3.67
N MET A 94 13.07 -1.00 -3.53
CA MET A 94 11.83 -1.59 -4.06
C MET A 94 11.86 -1.69 -5.59
N LEU A 95 12.27 -0.63 -6.28
CA LEU A 95 12.37 -0.62 -7.73
C LEU A 95 13.35 -1.69 -8.21
N ALA A 96 14.52 -1.80 -7.56
CA ALA A 96 15.50 -2.83 -7.83
C ALA A 96 14.93 -4.24 -7.56
N TYR A 97 14.24 -4.44 -6.44
CA TYR A 97 13.65 -5.73 -6.08
C TYR A 97 12.61 -6.19 -7.11
N ILE A 98 11.67 -5.31 -7.47
CA ILE A 98 10.61 -5.61 -8.44
C ILE A 98 11.21 -5.91 -9.81
N THR A 99 12.28 -5.20 -10.20
CA THR A 99 12.94 -5.44 -11.48
C THR A 99 13.62 -6.80 -11.54
N ASN A 100 14.27 -7.23 -10.45
CA ASN A 100 15.09 -8.44 -10.43
C ASN A 100 14.35 -9.70 -9.96
N THR A 101 13.16 -9.56 -9.39
CA THR A 101 12.37 -10.67 -8.87
C THR A 101 11.15 -10.87 -9.76
N GLU A 102 10.83 -12.09 -10.14
CA GLU A 102 9.60 -12.38 -10.89
C GLU A 102 8.38 -12.49 -9.97
N LYS A 103 7.19 -12.26 -10.53
CA LYS A 103 5.90 -12.52 -9.89
C LYS A 103 5.69 -11.76 -8.56
N ASN A 104 5.87 -10.44 -8.61
CA ASN A 104 5.68 -9.59 -7.43
C ASN A 104 4.22 -9.17 -7.27
N CYS A 105 3.83 -9.01 -6.00
CA CYS A 105 2.63 -8.33 -5.58
C CYS A 105 3.01 -7.19 -4.64
N LEU A 106 2.81 -5.95 -5.08
CA LEU A 106 3.08 -4.76 -4.28
C LEU A 106 1.86 -4.45 -3.41
N VAL A 107 2.04 -4.34 -2.10
CA VAL A 107 0.99 -3.99 -1.15
C VAL A 107 1.26 -2.58 -0.63
N ALA A 108 0.34 -1.66 -0.82
CA ALA A 108 0.44 -0.28 -0.33
C ALA A 108 -0.70 0.07 0.61
N LEU A 109 -0.42 0.94 1.58
CA LEU A 109 -1.41 1.49 2.48
C LEU A 109 -2.17 2.60 1.78
N ASP A 110 -3.47 2.42 1.64
CA ASP A 110 -4.33 3.30 0.87
C ASP A 110 -3.76 3.66 -0.52
N TYR A 111 -4.47 4.50 -1.25
CA TYR A 111 -4.05 4.91 -2.59
C TYR A 111 -2.93 5.96 -2.53
N ALA A 112 -3.00 6.90 -1.58
CA ALA A 112 -2.02 7.98 -1.43
C ALA A 112 -0.70 7.53 -0.76
N GLY A 113 -0.69 6.38 -0.10
CA GLY A 113 0.53 5.71 0.33
C GLY A 113 1.29 5.10 -0.84
N LEU A 114 0.61 4.70 -1.92
CA LEU A 114 1.25 4.31 -3.19
C LEU A 114 1.64 5.55 -4.01
N SER A 115 0.65 6.25 -4.56
CA SER A 115 0.83 7.44 -5.40
C SER A 115 -0.50 8.17 -5.57
N THR A 116 -0.45 9.48 -5.74
CA THR A 116 -1.58 10.30 -6.22
C THR A 116 -1.40 10.74 -7.68
N ASN A 117 -0.29 10.35 -8.31
CA ASN A 117 0.01 10.67 -9.71
C ASN A 117 -0.30 9.46 -10.59
N CYS A 118 -1.46 9.46 -11.24
CA CYS A 118 -1.90 8.33 -12.05
C CYS A 118 -1.04 8.10 -13.29
N ASN A 119 -0.52 9.18 -13.89
CA ASN A 119 0.33 9.08 -15.08
C ASN A 119 1.69 8.47 -14.73
N ASP A 120 2.28 8.91 -13.62
CA ASP A 120 3.50 8.29 -13.09
C ASP A 120 3.27 6.83 -12.73
N LEU A 121 2.17 6.52 -12.05
CA LEU A 121 1.85 5.14 -11.70
C LEU A 121 1.66 4.25 -12.93
N TYR A 122 1.03 4.76 -14.00
CA TYR A 122 0.94 4.07 -15.28
C TYR A 122 2.32 3.78 -15.87
N GLY A 123 3.21 4.79 -15.87
CA GLY A 123 4.59 4.66 -16.31
C GLY A 123 5.36 3.61 -15.50
N PHE A 124 5.25 3.66 -14.18
CA PHE A 124 5.81 2.69 -13.26
C PHE A 124 5.34 1.27 -13.57
N LEU A 125 4.03 1.04 -13.69
CA LEU A 125 3.48 -0.28 -14.03
C LEU A 125 3.97 -0.76 -15.40
N THR A 126 4.10 0.15 -16.38
CA THR A 126 4.58 -0.21 -17.71
C THR A 126 6.04 -0.68 -17.67
N GLN A 127 6.89 0.03 -16.91
CA GLN A 127 8.33 -0.25 -16.79
C GLN A 127 8.66 -1.51 -16.00
N HIS A 128 7.75 -1.99 -15.14
CA HIS A 128 8.01 -3.09 -14.21
C HIS A 128 7.15 -4.32 -14.56
N PRO A 129 7.51 -5.11 -15.58
CA PRO A 129 6.68 -6.22 -16.04
C PRO A 129 6.51 -7.36 -15.03
N ASN A 130 7.49 -7.51 -14.14
CA ASN A 130 7.47 -8.52 -13.08
C ASN A 130 6.53 -8.18 -11.92
N LEU A 131 5.97 -6.97 -11.89
CA LEU A 131 4.91 -6.60 -10.95
C LEU A 131 3.57 -7.07 -11.51
N GLU A 132 3.03 -8.18 -11.03
CA GLU A 132 1.79 -8.73 -11.57
C GLU A 132 0.56 -8.18 -10.85
N LYS A 133 0.68 -7.86 -9.56
CA LYS A 133 -0.45 -7.41 -8.73
C LYS A 133 -0.09 -6.19 -7.89
N VAL A 134 -1.09 -5.32 -7.70
CA VAL A 134 -1.06 -4.23 -6.73
C VAL A 134 -2.23 -4.41 -5.77
N MET A 135 -1.94 -4.44 -4.48
CA MET A 135 -2.93 -4.47 -3.40
C MET A 135 -2.95 -3.12 -2.69
N ILE A 136 -4.14 -2.55 -2.55
CA ILE A 136 -4.36 -1.33 -1.77
C ILE A 136 -5.10 -1.71 -0.49
N ASP A 137 -4.40 -1.61 0.63
CA ASP A 137 -4.93 -1.85 1.96
C ASP A 137 -5.59 -0.58 2.49
N THR A 138 -6.92 -0.53 2.44
CA THR A 138 -7.74 0.55 2.99
C THR A 138 -8.34 0.19 4.34
N MET A 139 -7.76 -0.79 5.07
CA MET A 139 -8.25 -1.23 6.37
C MET A 139 -8.55 -0.08 7.33
N PRO A 140 -7.68 0.94 7.50
CA PRO A 140 -7.91 2.00 8.48
C PRO A 140 -9.18 2.84 8.23
N THR A 141 -9.66 2.89 6.99
CA THR A 141 -10.78 3.76 6.58
C THR A 141 -12.01 2.97 6.15
N GLU A 142 -11.84 1.90 5.39
CA GLU A 142 -12.93 1.16 4.75
C GLU A 142 -13.01 -0.30 5.17
N SER A 143 -11.99 -0.84 5.87
CA SER A 143 -11.91 -2.28 6.19
C SER A 143 -12.04 -3.15 4.94
N VAL A 144 -11.46 -2.69 3.82
CA VAL A 144 -11.45 -3.38 2.53
C VAL A 144 -10.03 -3.40 1.97
N ILE A 145 -9.74 -4.44 1.18
CA ILE A 145 -8.50 -4.55 0.42
C ILE A 145 -8.88 -4.68 -1.04
N HIS A 146 -8.26 -3.86 -1.87
CA HIS A 146 -8.45 -3.91 -3.30
C HIS A 146 -7.26 -4.59 -3.94
N VAL A 147 -7.51 -5.69 -4.66
CA VAL A 147 -6.49 -6.41 -5.41
C VAL A 147 -6.67 -6.10 -6.89
N TYR A 148 -5.63 -5.56 -7.51
CA TYR A 148 -5.62 -5.18 -8.90
C TYR A 148 -4.56 -5.98 -9.66
N GLU A 149 -4.95 -6.62 -10.75
CA GLU A 149 -4.02 -7.19 -11.72
C GLU A 149 -3.38 -6.04 -12.53
N ARG A 150 -2.06 -6.06 -12.72
CA ARG A 150 -1.33 -5.05 -13.50
C ARG A 150 -1.93 -4.87 -14.90
N ASN A 151 -2.22 -5.98 -15.57
CA ASN A 151 -2.80 -5.95 -16.92
C ASN A 151 -4.15 -5.22 -16.94
N ARG A 152 -4.95 -5.33 -15.89
CA ARG A 152 -6.22 -4.59 -15.82
C ARG A 152 -5.99 -3.10 -15.58
N LEU A 153 -5.05 -2.74 -14.70
CA LEU A 153 -4.68 -1.33 -14.47
C LEU A 153 -4.15 -0.65 -15.74
N LEU A 154 -3.40 -1.37 -16.58
CA LEU A 154 -2.86 -0.84 -17.83
C LEU A 154 -3.91 -0.71 -18.95
N ASN A 155 -4.97 -1.55 -18.93
CA ASN A 155 -5.99 -1.59 -19.98
C ASN A 155 -7.30 -0.86 -19.60
N GLU A 156 -7.52 -0.57 -18.32
CA GLU A 156 -8.74 0.07 -17.80
C GLU A 156 -8.39 1.43 -17.13
N PRO A 157 -8.34 2.54 -17.88
CA PRO A 157 -7.93 3.85 -17.36
C PRO A 157 -8.77 4.35 -16.17
N GLU A 158 -10.05 3.95 -16.11
CA GLU A 158 -10.96 4.30 -15.01
C GLU A 158 -10.52 3.70 -13.66
N MET A 159 -9.80 2.58 -13.66
CA MET A 159 -9.28 1.98 -12.42
C MET A 159 -8.14 2.82 -11.84
N LEU A 160 -7.27 3.36 -12.68
CA LEU A 160 -6.21 4.27 -12.26
C LEU A 160 -6.76 5.58 -11.71
N LYS A 161 -7.88 6.09 -12.26
CA LYS A 161 -8.54 7.30 -11.71
C LYS A 161 -9.03 7.13 -10.27
N LYS A 162 -9.26 5.91 -9.78
CA LYS A 162 -9.58 5.69 -8.35
C LYS A 162 -8.39 5.98 -7.43
N ILE A 163 -7.18 5.94 -7.99
CA ILE A 163 -5.92 6.20 -7.31
C ILE A 163 -5.65 7.71 -7.23
N ASP A 164 -6.29 8.51 -8.10
CA ASP A 164 -6.33 9.96 -8.01
C ASP A 164 -7.18 10.40 -6.81
N CYS A 165 -6.57 10.40 -5.63
CA CYS A 165 -7.23 10.73 -4.35
C CYS A 165 -7.47 12.22 -4.16
N ARG A 166 -7.23 13.06 -5.17
CA ARG A 166 -7.49 14.49 -5.13
C ARG A 166 -8.84 14.76 -5.81
N LYS A 167 -9.92 14.48 -5.09
CA LYS A 167 -11.21 15.15 -5.30
C LYS A 167 -11.52 16.03 -4.12
#